data_AF-A0A529NRA8-F1
#
_entry.id   AF-A0A529NRA8-F1
#
_cell.length_a   1.000
_cell.length_b   1.000
_cell.length_c   1.000
_cell.angle_alpha   90.00
_cell.angle_beta   90.00
_cell.angle_gamma   90.00
#
_symmetry.space_group_name_H-M   'P 1'
#
loop_
_entity.id
_entity.type
_entity.pdbx_description
1 polymer ?
#
loop_
_entity_poly.entity_id
_entity_poly.type
_entity_poly.pdbx_seq_one_letter_code
_entity_poly.pdbx_strand_id
1 'polypeptide(L)'
;DTIEVVNPATVKITLKNPQSSFLYNMGWGDAVIVSPKSADTNKEKPIGTGPFKFQDWVKGSSITLVKSDAYWGAPVSLDKAEFRIVPDAAAAVPALLSGDIQAFPFFDPDSVAQVKDDPRFHVVIGSTEGETILSINNKKPPFDKVEVRQAISYALDRKAIIDGASAGLGQPIGSHMSP
;
A
#
# COMPACT_ATOMS: atom_id res chain seq x y z
N ASP A 1 4.22 24.05 -13.97
CA ASP A 1 4.97 25.05 -14.73
C ASP A 1 5.85 25.83 -13.78
N THR A 2 5.26 26.54 -12.82
CA THR A 2 6.00 27.26 -11.77
C THR A 2 5.51 26.89 -10.37
N ILE A 3 6.37 27.06 -9.38
CA ILE A 3 6.07 27.00 -7.95
C ILE A 3 6.62 28.29 -7.33
N GLU A 4 5.77 29.08 -6.71
CA GLU A 4 6.09 30.41 -6.18
C GLU A 4 5.74 30.48 -4.68
N VAL A 5 6.67 30.98 -3.87
CA VAL A 5 6.40 31.33 -2.46
C VAL A 5 5.77 32.72 -2.45
N VAL A 6 4.49 32.80 -2.10
CA VAL A 6 3.77 34.07 -1.99
C VAL A 6 4.05 34.72 -0.63
N ASN A 7 4.05 33.93 0.44
CA ASN A 7 4.40 34.31 1.80
C ASN A 7 4.71 33.03 2.64
N PRO A 8 5.11 33.14 3.93
CA PRO A 8 5.49 31.97 4.74
C PRO A 8 4.45 30.85 4.86
N ALA A 9 3.16 31.14 4.65
CA ALA A 9 2.06 30.18 4.74
C ALA A 9 1.27 30.05 3.42
N THR A 10 1.83 30.49 2.29
CA THR A 10 1.12 30.44 0.99
C THR A 10 2.08 30.10 -0.14
N VAL A 11 1.79 28.99 -0.82
CA VAL A 11 2.48 28.54 -2.03
C VAL A 11 1.50 28.59 -3.21
N LYS A 12 1.94 29.16 -4.33
CA LYS A 12 1.20 29.15 -5.59
C LYS A 12 1.85 28.18 -6.56
N ILE A 13 1.04 27.27 -7.10
CA ILE A 13 1.47 26.28 -8.10
C ILE A 13 0.72 26.58 -9.41
N THR A 14 1.45 26.92 -10.46
CA THR A 14 0.88 27.18 -11.79
C THR A 14 1.13 25.97 -12.68
N LEU A 15 0.07 25.35 -13.18
CA LEU A 15 0.15 24.17 -14.06
C LEU A 15 0.30 24.59 -15.52
N LYS A 16 0.98 23.76 -16.34
CA LYS A 16 1.14 24.02 -17.78
C LYS A 16 -0.18 23.90 -18.54
N ASN A 17 -0.99 22.93 -18.13
CA ASN A 17 -2.32 22.64 -18.69
C ASN A 17 -3.29 22.43 -17.52
N PRO A 18 -4.60 22.62 -17.72
CA PRO A 18 -5.61 22.21 -16.76
C PRO A 18 -5.43 20.72 -16.38
N GLN A 19 -5.42 20.43 -15.08
CA GLN A 19 -5.35 19.06 -14.54
C GLN A 19 -6.36 18.92 -13.39
N SER A 20 -7.48 18.25 -13.65
CA SER A 20 -8.56 18.09 -12.68
C SER A 20 -8.17 17.20 -11.49
N SER A 21 -7.27 16.25 -11.70
CA SER A 21 -6.78 15.36 -10.63
C SER A 21 -5.69 15.98 -9.76
N PHE A 22 -5.32 17.25 -9.97
CA PHE A 22 -4.18 17.85 -9.29
C PHE A 22 -4.29 17.76 -7.76
N LEU A 23 -5.43 18.12 -7.18
CA LEU A 23 -5.64 18.06 -5.73
C LEU A 23 -5.60 16.62 -5.21
N TYR A 24 -6.16 15.67 -5.97
CA TYR A 24 -6.11 14.25 -5.63
C TYR A 24 -4.66 13.73 -5.62
N ASN A 25 -3.86 14.09 -6.63
CA ASN A 25 -2.45 13.70 -6.71
C ASN A 25 -1.63 14.31 -5.56
N MET A 26 -1.96 15.52 -5.09
CA MET A 26 -1.32 16.13 -3.93
C MET A 26 -1.64 15.42 -2.60
N GLY A 27 -2.65 14.55 -2.57
CA GLY A 27 -2.97 13.69 -1.44
C GLY A 27 -2.21 12.36 -1.43
N TRP A 28 -1.46 12.04 -2.49
CA TRP A 28 -0.71 10.78 -2.58
C TRP A 28 0.57 10.80 -1.73
N GLY A 29 1.05 9.60 -1.38
CA GLY A 29 2.30 9.42 -0.64
C GLY A 29 3.54 9.99 -1.34
N ASP A 30 3.50 10.13 -2.67
CA ASP A 30 4.60 10.71 -3.46
C ASP A 30 4.69 12.24 -3.31
N ALA A 31 3.60 12.89 -2.88
CA ALA A 31 3.52 14.34 -2.69
C ALA A 31 3.87 14.79 -1.26
N VAL A 32 4.43 13.89 -0.43
CA VAL A 32 4.82 14.23 0.94
C VAL A 32 5.82 15.38 1.00
N ILE A 33 5.63 16.27 1.98
CA ILE A 33 6.53 17.40 2.20
C ILE A 33 7.75 16.92 2.97
N VAL A 34 8.90 16.95 2.30
CA VAL A 34 10.20 16.56 2.86
C VAL A 34 10.93 17.81 3.37
N SER A 35 11.57 17.69 4.54
CA SER A 35 12.47 18.73 5.03
C SER A 35 13.65 18.90 4.08
N PRO A 36 14.02 20.14 3.68
CA PRO A 36 15.20 20.38 2.85
C PRO A 36 16.49 19.76 3.41
N LYS A 37 16.58 19.61 4.75
CA LYS A 37 17.73 19.01 5.43
C LYS A 37 17.96 17.54 5.09
N SER A 38 16.91 16.80 4.70
CA SER A 38 17.01 15.40 4.32
C SER A 38 16.77 15.16 2.84
N ALA A 39 16.55 16.19 2.02
CA ALA A 39 16.16 16.01 0.61
C ALA A 39 17.11 15.05 -0.14
N ASP A 40 18.42 15.22 -0.01
CA ASP A 40 19.43 14.39 -0.67
C ASP A 40 19.58 12.97 -0.06
N THR A 41 19.18 12.80 1.21
CA THR A 41 19.36 11.55 1.97
C THR A 41 18.05 10.88 2.34
N ASN A 42 16.92 11.36 1.79
CA ASN A 42 15.57 11.02 2.23
C ASN A 42 15.27 9.52 2.12
N LYS A 43 15.93 8.85 1.17
CA LYS A 43 15.88 7.39 0.98
C LYS A 43 16.29 6.57 2.20
N GLU A 44 17.10 7.12 3.09
CA GLU A 44 17.68 6.41 4.25
C GLU A 44 17.49 7.16 5.57
N LYS A 45 17.39 8.50 5.53
CA LYS A 45 17.26 9.36 6.71
C LYS A 45 16.15 10.40 6.53
N PRO A 46 14.88 9.97 6.35
CA PRO A 46 13.80 10.89 6.07
C PRO A 46 13.49 11.79 7.26
N ILE A 47 13.25 13.08 6.99
CA ILE A 47 12.76 14.06 7.96
C ILE A 47 11.45 14.63 7.43
N GLY A 48 10.35 14.32 8.12
CA GLY A 48 9.01 14.82 7.83
C GLY A 48 8.37 15.52 9.03
N THR A 49 7.07 15.81 8.90
CA THR A 49 6.26 16.53 9.91
C THR A 49 5.20 15.64 10.58
N GLY A 50 5.29 14.32 10.36
CA GLY A 50 4.33 13.35 10.85
C GLY A 50 4.42 13.03 12.35
N PRO A 51 3.51 12.17 12.85
CA PRO A 51 3.43 11.81 14.27
C PRO A 51 4.59 10.95 14.76
N PHE A 52 5.33 10.31 13.85
CA PHE A 52 6.52 9.54 14.16
C PHE A 52 7.73 10.06 13.38
N LYS A 53 8.90 10.00 14.01
CA LYS A 53 10.21 10.27 13.41
C LYS A 53 10.93 8.95 13.14
N PHE A 54 11.66 8.91 12.04
CA PHE A 54 12.56 7.81 11.73
C PHE A 54 13.65 7.69 12.80
N GLN A 55 13.82 6.48 13.35
CA GLN A 55 14.88 6.19 14.31
C GLN A 55 16.00 5.37 13.66
N ASP A 56 15.67 4.23 13.05
CA ASP A 56 16.66 3.30 12.49
C ASP A 56 16.09 2.42 11.38
N TRP A 57 16.97 1.91 10.52
CA TRP A 57 16.66 0.91 9.51
C TRP A 57 17.75 -0.15 9.42
N VAL A 58 17.42 -1.35 9.88
CA VAL A 58 18.22 -2.55 9.65
C VAL A 58 17.73 -3.17 8.35
N LYS A 59 18.48 -2.95 7.25
CA LYS A 59 18.09 -3.39 5.90
C LYS A 59 17.77 -4.88 5.86
N GLY A 60 16.60 -5.22 5.32
CA GLY A 60 16.09 -6.59 5.23
C GLY A 60 15.50 -7.15 6.54
N SER A 61 15.57 -6.42 7.65
CA SER A 61 15.08 -6.87 8.96
C SER A 61 13.96 -5.99 9.50
N SER A 62 14.24 -4.71 9.81
CA SER A 62 13.23 -3.85 10.44
C SER A 62 13.47 -2.36 10.24
N ILE A 63 12.38 -1.59 10.30
CA ILE A 63 12.37 -0.13 10.35
C ILE A 63 11.74 0.29 11.66
N THR A 64 12.44 1.13 12.43
CA THR A 64 11.93 1.65 13.70
C THR A 64 11.59 3.12 13.57
N LEU A 65 10.36 3.47 13.96
CA LEU A 65 9.89 4.84 14.10
C LEU A 65 9.55 5.10 15.57
N VAL A 66 9.84 6.30 16.06
CA VAL A 66 9.51 6.72 17.44
C VAL A 66 8.63 7.95 17.40
N LYS A 67 7.84 8.15 18.45
CA LYS A 67 6.92 9.29 18.56
C LYS A 67 7.67 10.62 18.38
N SER A 68 7.03 11.54 17.67
CA SER A 68 7.53 12.90 17.44
C SER A 68 6.90 13.87 18.42
N ASP A 69 7.72 14.46 19.30
CA ASP A 69 7.28 15.52 20.23
C ASP A 69 6.91 16.83 19.51
N ALA A 70 7.30 16.96 18.23
CA ALA A 70 7.04 18.12 17.39
C ALA A 70 5.81 17.93 16.47
N TYR A 71 5.01 16.86 16.68
CA TYR A 71 3.82 16.65 15.88
C TYR A 71 2.77 17.72 16.17
N TRP A 72 2.31 18.39 15.11
CA TRP A 72 1.38 19.51 15.18
C TRP A 72 -0.09 19.08 15.30
N GLY A 73 -0.39 17.80 15.06
CA GLY A 73 -1.73 17.25 15.10
C GLY A 73 -2.12 16.66 16.45
N ALA A 74 -3.12 15.78 16.44
CA ALA A 74 -3.57 15.08 17.64
C ALA A 74 -2.50 14.12 18.18
N PRO A 75 -2.32 14.00 19.50
CA PRO A 75 -1.36 13.07 20.08
C PRO A 75 -1.65 11.62 19.67
N VAL A 76 -0.60 10.89 19.29
CA VAL A 76 -0.68 9.44 19.07
C VAL A 76 -0.47 8.69 20.38
N SER A 77 -1.11 7.53 20.51
CA SER A 77 -1.03 6.69 21.72
C SER A 77 0.24 5.83 21.78
N LEU A 78 0.90 5.57 20.64
CA LEU A 78 2.10 4.75 20.58
C LEU A 78 3.36 5.58 20.76
N ASP A 79 4.32 5.05 21.53
CA ASP A 79 5.65 5.66 21.68
C ASP A 79 6.64 5.20 20.60
N LYS A 80 6.44 3.99 20.06
CA LYS A 80 7.30 3.37 19.04
C LYS A 80 6.47 2.49 18.12
N ALA A 81 6.84 2.47 16.84
CA ALA A 81 6.35 1.52 15.84
C ALA A 81 7.55 0.84 15.17
N GLU A 82 7.58 -0.48 15.20
CA GLU A 82 8.61 -1.28 14.52
C GLU A 82 7.97 -2.09 13.39
N PHE A 83 8.40 -1.81 12.16
CA PHE A 83 7.99 -2.56 10.98
C PHE A 83 8.99 -3.67 10.76
N ARG A 84 8.60 -4.90 11.07
CA ARG A 84 9.41 -6.09 10.82
C ARG A 84 9.17 -6.60 9.40
N ILE A 85 10.25 -6.86 8.68
CA ILE A 85 10.21 -7.43 7.35
C ILE A 85 10.13 -8.95 7.53
N VAL A 86 8.97 -9.52 7.23
CA VAL A 86 8.72 -10.96 7.32
C VAL A 86 8.49 -11.47 5.89
N PRO A 87 9.52 -12.01 5.20
CA PRO A 87 9.43 -12.37 3.78
C PRO A 87 8.50 -13.56 3.53
N ASP A 88 8.37 -14.45 4.51
CA ASP A 88 7.53 -15.63 4.43
C ASP A 88 6.21 -15.38 5.18
N ALA A 89 5.11 -15.30 4.44
CA ALA A 89 3.79 -15.12 5.01
C ALA A 89 3.40 -16.27 5.97
N ALA A 90 3.93 -17.48 5.77
CA ALA A 90 3.68 -18.60 6.67
C ALA A 90 4.31 -18.39 8.07
N ALA A 91 5.37 -17.59 8.16
CA ALA A 91 6.00 -17.23 9.43
C ALA A 91 5.25 -16.10 10.18
N ALA A 92 4.38 -15.35 9.49
CA ALA A 92 3.67 -14.24 10.09
C ALA A 92 2.58 -14.69 11.09
N VAL A 93 1.90 -15.80 10.82
CA VAL A 93 0.84 -16.30 11.72
C VAL A 93 1.38 -16.72 13.08
N PRO A 94 2.43 -17.57 13.18
CA PRO A 94 3.05 -17.87 14.47
C PRO A 94 3.53 -16.62 15.21
N ALA A 95 4.11 -15.65 14.50
CA ALA A 95 4.58 -14.39 15.09
C ALA A 95 3.43 -13.53 15.64
N LEU A 96 2.26 -13.54 14.99
CA LEU A 96 1.07 -12.86 15.49
C LEU A 96 0.52 -13.59 16.73
N LEU A 97 0.44 -14.93 16.68
CA LEU A 97 -0.07 -15.76 17.78
C LEU A 97 0.82 -15.69 19.04
N SER A 98 2.14 -15.59 18.88
CA SER A 98 3.11 -15.40 19.97
C SER A 98 3.10 -13.99 20.55
N GLY A 99 2.57 -13.01 19.82
CA GLY A 99 2.60 -11.60 20.17
C GLY A 99 3.89 -10.87 19.75
N ASP A 100 4.77 -11.53 18.98
CA ASP A 100 5.98 -10.92 18.43
C ASP A 100 5.69 -9.80 17.41
N ILE A 101 4.53 -9.85 16.76
CA ILE A 101 3.93 -8.76 15.99
C ILE A 101 2.47 -8.57 16.45
N GLN A 102 1.96 -7.34 16.34
CA GLN A 102 0.59 -7.01 16.78
C GLN A 102 -0.37 -6.71 15.62
N ALA A 103 0.17 -6.55 14.41
CA ALA A 103 -0.60 -6.33 13.19
C ALA A 103 0.15 -6.92 12.00
N PHE A 104 -0.59 -7.51 11.06
CA PHE A 104 -0.04 -8.05 9.82
C PHE A 104 -0.99 -7.76 8.65
N PRO A 105 -0.68 -6.78 7.79
CA PRO A 105 -1.45 -6.53 6.57
C PRO A 105 -1.14 -7.58 5.50
N PHE A 106 -2.00 -7.71 4.49
CA PHE A 106 -1.83 -8.69 3.39
C PHE A 106 -1.72 -10.14 3.89
N PHE A 107 -2.65 -10.48 4.78
CA PHE A 107 -2.76 -11.82 5.36
C PHE A 107 -3.13 -12.84 4.28
N ASP A 108 -2.47 -14.01 4.31
CA ASP A 108 -2.80 -15.12 3.42
C ASP A 108 -4.24 -15.61 3.67
N PRO A 109 -5.14 -15.60 2.65
CA PRO A 109 -6.53 -16.00 2.81
C PRO A 109 -6.73 -17.37 3.49
N ASP A 110 -5.90 -18.35 3.15
CA ASP A 110 -6.01 -19.72 3.69
C ASP A 110 -5.71 -19.75 5.20
N SER A 111 -4.86 -18.84 5.65
CA SER A 111 -4.41 -18.76 7.03
C SER A 111 -5.41 -18.03 7.94
N VAL A 112 -6.37 -17.27 7.40
CA VAL A 112 -7.31 -16.44 8.18
C VAL A 112 -8.09 -17.26 9.21
N ALA A 113 -8.46 -18.50 8.86
CA ALA A 113 -9.18 -19.41 9.74
C ALA A 113 -8.42 -19.72 11.05
N GLN A 114 -7.08 -19.58 11.05
CA GLN A 114 -6.25 -19.86 12.22
C GLN A 114 -6.30 -18.75 13.28
N VAL A 115 -6.68 -17.52 12.90
CA VAL A 115 -6.64 -16.35 13.79
C VAL A 115 -8.00 -15.68 13.98
N LYS A 116 -8.97 -15.90 13.08
CA LYS A 116 -10.26 -15.18 13.10
C LYS A 116 -11.13 -15.43 14.33
N ASP A 117 -11.03 -16.63 14.92
CA ASP A 117 -11.86 -17.04 16.05
C ASP A 117 -11.15 -16.79 17.40
N ASP A 118 -9.91 -16.29 17.36
CA ASP A 118 -9.16 -15.93 18.56
C ASP A 118 -9.56 -14.50 19.01
N PRO A 119 -10.11 -14.34 20.23
CA PRO A 119 -10.62 -13.06 20.71
C PRO A 119 -9.54 -12.00 20.93
N ARG A 120 -8.25 -12.36 20.86
CA ARG A 120 -7.13 -11.42 20.92
C ARG A 120 -6.99 -10.58 19.65
N PHE A 121 -7.53 -11.04 18.52
CA PHE A 121 -7.37 -10.39 17.23
C PHE A 121 -8.68 -9.82 16.71
N HIS A 122 -8.56 -8.68 16.03
CA HIS A 122 -9.64 -8.14 15.21
C HIS A 122 -9.28 -8.35 13.74
N VAL A 123 -9.98 -9.29 13.09
CA VAL A 123 -9.78 -9.58 11.67
C VAL A 123 -10.72 -8.73 10.82
N VAL A 124 -10.14 -7.88 9.97
CA VAL A 124 -10.87 -7.03 9.02
C VAL A 124 -10.78 -7.66 7.64
N ILE A 125 -11.93 -8.08 7.11
CA ILE A 125 -12.06 -8.59 5.74
C ILE A 125 -12.83 -7.54 4.95
N GLY A 126 -12.24 -7.04 3.87
CA GLY A 126 -12.83 -6.01 3.02
C GLY A 126 -12.18 -5.95 1.65
N SER A 127 -12.72 -5.10 0.79
CA SER A 127 -12.15 -4.80 -0.52
C SER A 127 -10.90 -3.92 -0.37
N THR A 128 -9.95 -4.09 -1.29
CA THR A 128 -8.79 -3.21 -1.45
C THR A 128 -8.85 -2.52 -2.80
N GLU A 129 -7.98 -1.54 -3.01
CA GLU A 129 -7.71 -0.95 -4.33
C GLU A 129 -6.83 -1.84 -5.23
N GLY A 130 -6.63 -3.12 -4.86
CA GLY A 130 -5.76 -4.02 -5.59
C GLY A 130 -6.52 -4.87 -6.61
N GLU A 131 -6.02 -4.93 -7.84
CA GLU A 131 -6.55 -5.80 -8.89
C GLU A 131 -5.57 -6.89 -9.31
N THR A 132 -6.11 -8.10 -9.57
CA THR A 132 -5.39 -9.14 -10.29
C THR A 132 -5.81 -9.12 -11.76
N ILE A 133 -4.90 -8.74 -12.64
CA ILE A 133 -5.16 -8.61 -14.09
C ILE A 133 -4.22 -9.51 -14.88
N LEU A 134 -4.78 -10.32 -15.77
CA LEU A 134 -4.02 -10.98 -16.83
C LEU A 134 -3.75 -9.98 -17.96
N SER A 135 -2.57 -9.38 -17.97
CA SER A 135 -2.12 -8.50 -19.04
C SER A 135 -1.53 -9.32 -20.20
N ILE A 136 -1.95 -9.02 -21.42
CA ILE A 136 -1.52 -9.72 -22.63
C ILE A 136 -0.71 -8.76 -23.51
N ASN A 137 0.46 -9.21 -23.98
CA ASN A 137 1.24 -8.45 -24.95
C ASN A 137 0.63 -8.57 -26.35
N ASN A 138 -0.22 -7.60 -26.70
CA ASN A 138 -0.93 -7.55 -27.98
C ASN A 138 -0.02 -7.41 -29.21
N LYS A 139 1.30 -7.21 -29.06
CA LYS A 139 2.24 -7.17 -30.20
C LYS A 139 2.83 -8.53 -30.55
N LYS A 140 2.63 -9.55 -29.71
CA LYS A 140 3.24 -10.88 -29.88
C LYS A 140 2.21 -11.86 -30.46
N PRO A 141 2.45 -12.47 -31.63
CA PRO A 141 1.58 -13.54 -32.13
C PRO A 141 1.48 -14.73 -31.14
N PRO A 142 0.31 -15.36 -30.97
CA PRO A 142 -0.97 -15.10 -31.66
C PRO A 142 -1.85 -14.04 -30.96
N PHE A 143 -1.34 -13.33 -29.95
CA PHE A 143 -2.12 -12.37 -29.16
C PHE A 143 -2.36 -11.02 -29.87
N ASP A 144 -1.77 -10.83 -31.05
CA ASP A 144 -2.07 -9.72 -31.96
C ASP A 144 -3.51 -9.77 -32.48
N LYS A 145 -4.10 -10.96 -32.57
CA LYS A 145 -5.51 -11.17 -32.94
C LYS A 145 -6.46 -10.92 -31.77
N VAL A 146 -7.48 -10.09 -31.96
CA VAL A 146 -8.46 -9.76 -30.91
C VAL A 146 -9.29 -10.97 -30.50
N GLU A 147 -9.58 -11.85 -31.46
CA GLU A 147 -10.37 -13.08 -31.29
C GLU A 147 -9.66 -14.04 -30.35
N VAL A 148 -8.32 -14.11 -30.40
CA VAL A 148 -7.51 -14.93 -29.49
C VAL A 148 -7.60 -14.40 -28.07
N ARG A 149 -7.52 -13.08 -27.88
CA ARG A 149 -7.63 -12.46 -26.55
C ARG A 149 -9.03 -12.60 -25.96
N GLN A 150 -10.06 -12.47 -26.80
CA GLN A 150 -11.45 -12.73 -26.42
C GLN A 150 -11.65 -14.20 -26.02
N ALA A 151 -11.12 -15.15 -26.82
CA ALA A 151 -11.20 -16.57 -26.50
C ALA A 151 -10.56 -16.89 -25.15
N ILE A 152 -9.41 -16.28 -24.83
CA ILE A 152 -8.78 -16.40 -23.49
C ILE A 152 -9.71 -15.83 -22.41
N SER A 153 -10.25 -14.62 -22.58
CA SER A 153 -11.15 -14.00 -21.60
C SER A 153 -12.41 -14.83 -21.32
N TYR A 154 -12.97 -15.48 -22.34
CA TYR A 154 -14.12 -16.38 -22.21
C TYR A 154 -13.76 -17.73 -21.60
N ALA A 155 -12.52 -18.20 -21.77
CA ALA A 155 -12.04 -19.46 -21.21
C ALA A 155 -11.73 -19.37 -19.70
N LEU A 156 -11.57 -18.16 -19.14
CA LEU A 156 -11.27 -17.97 -17.72
C LEU A 156 -12.53 -18.02 -16.87
N ASP A 157 -12.63 -19.06 -16.04
CA ASP A 157 -13.58 -19.10 -14.92
C ASP A 157 -13.04 -18.26 -13.75
N ARG A 158 -13.44 -16.99 -13.71
CA ARG A 158 -13.02 -16.04 -12.66
C ARG A 158 -13.41 -16.52 -11.27
N LYS A 159 -14.55 -17.20 -11.12
CA LYS A 159 -15.01 -17.70 -9.82
C LYS A 159 -14.12 -18.84 -9.35
N ALA A 160 -13.87 -19.83 -10.22
CA ALA A 160 -12.97 -20.93 -9.88
C ALA A 160 -11.56 -20.45 -9.51
N ILE A 161 -11.06 -19.42 -10.20
CA ILE A 161 -9.77 -18.79 -9.89
C ILE A 161 -9.80 -18.14 -8.50
N ILE A 162 -10.80 -17.34 -8.17
CA ILE A 162 -10.92 -16.68 -6.86
C ILE A 162 -11.09 -17.70 -5.73
N ASP A 163 -11.96 -18.70 -5.93
CA ASP A 163 -12.20 -19.75 -4.94
C ASP A 163 -10.92 -20.54 -4.67
N GLY A 164 -10.15 -20.88 -5.71
CA GLY A 164 -8.95 -21.72 -5.59
C GLY A 164 -7.67 -20.97 -5.20
N ALA A 165 -7.51 -19.70 -5.56
CA ALA A 165 -6.28 -18.94 -5.33
C ALA A 165 -6.37 -17.95 -4.16
N SER A 166 -7.57 -17.66 -3.67
CA SER A 166 -7.78 -16.67 -2.60
C SER A 166 -8.81 -17.12 -1.57
N ALA A 167 -9.09 -18.42 -1.47
CA ALA A 167 -10.09 -18.98 -0.56
C ALA A 167 -11.47 -18.32 -0.65
N GLY A 168 -11.85 -17.83 -1.84
CA GLY A 168 -13.10 -17.08 -2.05
C GLY A 168 -13.06 -15.61 -1.60
N LEU A 169 -11.94 -15.12 -1.06
CA LEU A 169 -11.74 -13.71 -0.69
C LEU A 169 -11.33 -12.87 -1.91
N GLY A 170 -12.31 -12.59 -2.75
CA GLY A 170 -12.15 -11.73 -3.91
C GLY A 170 -13.48 -11.48 -4.60
N GLN A 171 -13.52 -10.47 -5.47
CA GLN A 171 -14.70 -10.16 -6.27
C GLN A 171 -14.31 -10.12 -7.75
N PRO A 172 -15.06 -10.78 -8.65
CA PRO A 172 -14.87 -10.61 -10.08
C PRO A 172 -15.09 -9.15 -10.46
N ILE A 173 -14.07 -8.52 -11.04
CA ILE A 173 -14.19 -7.17 -11.60
C ILE A 173 -14.48 -7.22 -13.10
N GLY A 174 -15.35 -6.32 -13.56
CA GLY A 174 -15.68 -6.15 -14.98
C GLY A 174 -14.83 -5.10 -15.69
N SER A 175 -13.93 -4.44 -14.97
CA SER A 175 -13.08 -3.36 -15.48
C SER A 175 -11.64 -3.52 -14.96
N HIS A 176 -10.75 -2.62 -15.38
CA HIS A 176 -9.38 -2.51 -14.85
C HIS A 176 -9.27 -1.60 -13.62
N MET A 177 -10.40 -1.26 -13.01
CA MET A 177 -10.50 -0.46 -11.80
C MET A 177 -11.21 -1.27 -10.72
N SER A 178 -10.75 -1.14 -9.48
CA SER A 178 -11.53 -1.43 -8.27
C SER A 178 -12.90 -0.71 -8.29
N PRO A 179 -13.97 -1.37 -7.83
CA PRO A 179 -15.31 -0.76 -7.68
C PRO A 179 -15.40 0.33 -6.61
#